data_AF-A0A7X0RIM8-F1
#
_entry.id   AF-A0A7X0RIM8-F1
#
_cell.length_a   1.000
_cell.length_b   1.000
_cell.length_c   1.000
_cell.angle_alpha   90.00
_cell.angle_beta   90.00
_cell.angle_gamma   90.00
#
_symmetry.space_group_name_H-M   'P 1'
#
loop_
_entity.id
_entity.type
_entity.pdbx_description
1 polymer ?
#
loop_
_entity_poly.entity_id
_entity_poly.type
_entity_poly.pdbx_seq_one_letter_code
_entity_poly.pdbx_strand_id
1 'polypeptide(L)'
;MADARRTGARPGSRLDTPADTRRVIVRRPAYDSDTFGVFAEQFARFMGTARFLLYMSAFVVVWVVWNLAAPESWHFDDYPFIFLTLMLSLQASYAAPLILLAQNRQETRDKVIAEQDRQANARAHADMEFLAREVASLRMAVGEVATRDFLRSELRTLLGELDERNRTDAARAGEE
;
A
#
# COMPACT_ATOMS: atom_id res chain seq x y z
N MET A 1 27.84 64.08 -20.08
CA MET A 1 26.74 64.21 -21.06
C MET A 1 26.44 62.81 -21.57
N ALA A 2 25.17 62.40 -21.50
CA ALA A 2 24.61 61.07 -21.83
C ALA A 2 25.04 59.93 -20.90
N ASP A 3 24.18 59.32 -20.07
CA ASP A 3 22.91 58.60 -20.26
C ASP A 3 23.15 57.09 -20.15
N ALA A 4 22.46 56.48 -19.18
CA ALA A 4 22.05 55.07 -19.16
C ALA A 4 21.36 54.78 -17.82
N ARG A 5 20.21 55.41 -17.57
CA ARG A 5 19.29 54.90 -16.53
C ARG A 5 18.73 53.56 -17.03
N ARG A 6 19.25 52.46 -16.49
CA ARG A 6 18.64 51.14 -16.64
C ARG A 6 17.34 51.10 -15.84
N THR A 7 16.23 51.23 -16.55
CA THR A 7 14.88 50.93 -16.08
C THR A 7 14.80 49.44 -15.77
N GLY A 8 14.83 49.10 -14.47
CA GLY A 8 14.53 47.75 -14.00
C GLY A 8 13.06 47.43 -14.24
N ALA A 9 12.76 46.75 -15.35
CA ALA A 9 11.47 46.14 -15.60
C ALA A 9 11.21 45.05 -14.53
N ARG A 10 10.18 45.23 -13.71
CA ARG A 10 9.67 44.19 -12.80
C ARG A 10 8.87 43.18 -13.64
N PRO A 11 9.22 41.89 -13.66
CA PRO A 11 8.45 40.89 -14.38
C PRO A 11 7.10 40.68 -13.69
N GLY A 12 6.06 40.58 -14.52
CA GLY A 12 4.66 40.54 -14.14
C GLY A 12 4.32 39.45 -13.12
N SER A 13 3.49 39.85 -12.16
CA SER A 13 2.72 38.95 -11.32
C SER A 13 1.84 38.10 -12.25
N ARG A 14 2.16 36.81 -12.36
CA ARG A 14 1.36 35.81 -13.10
C ARG A 14 -0.04 35.79 -12.51
N LEU A 15 -1.02 36.15 -13.32
CA LEU A 15 -2.45 36.20 -13.00
C LEU A 15 -3.16 34.84 -13.14
N ASP A 16 -2.43 33.75 -13.35
CA ASP A 16 -3.00 32.43 -13.68
C ASP A 16 -3.20 31.49 -12.48
N THR A 17 -3.13 32.00 -11.25
CA THR A 17 -3.54 31.18 -10.09
C THR A 17 -5.00 31.47 -9.79
N PRO A 18 -5.95 30.54 -10.07
CA PRO A 18 -7.31 30.71 -9.59
C PRO A 18 -7.24 30.75 -8.06
N ALA A 19 -7.50 31.92 -7.49
CA ALA A 19 -7.66 32.07 -6.06
C ALA A 19 -8.96 31.35 -5.68
N ASP A 20 -8.84 30.09 -5.26
CA ASP A 20 -9.93 29.34 -4.63
C ASP A 20 -10.31 30.03 -3.32
N THR A 21 -11.17 31.05 -3.44
CA THR A 21 -11.69 31.83 -2.33
C THR A 21 -12.86 31.05 -1.74
N ARG A 22 -12.60 29.82 -1.31
CA ARG A 22 -13.57 29.05 -0.53
C ARG A 22 -13.59 29.63 0.87
N ARG A 23 -14.46 30.62 1.11
CA ARG A 23 -14.79 31.10 2.45
C ARG A 23 -15.33 29.92 3.26
N VAL A 24 -14.45 29.26 4.01
CA VAL A 24 -14.83 28.24 4.98
C VAL A 24 -15.43 28.97 6.19
N ILE A 25 -16.74 29.21 6.13
CA ILE A 25 -17.53 29.90 7.17
C ILE A 25 -17.69 29.02 8.42
N VAL A 26 -17.41 27.71 8.33
CA VAL A 26 -17.51 26.78 9.45
C VAL A 26 -16.11 26.37 9.88
N ARG A 27 -15.59 27.02 10.92
CA ARG A 27 -14.44 26.53 11.68
C ARG A 27 -14.87 25.22 12.34
N ARG A 28 -14.75 24.10 11.63
CA ARG A 28 -14.96 22.77 12.22
C ARG A 28 -14.06 22.72 13.45
N PRO A 29 -14.60 22.50 14.66
CA PRO A 29 -13.74 22.23 15.79
C PRO A 29 -12.88 21.04 15.37
N ALA A 30 -11.57 21.24 15.35
CA ALA A 30 -10.62 20.15 15.25
C ALA A 30 -10.72 19.39 16.57
N TYR A 31 -11.78 18.59 16.68
CA TYR A 31 -11.85 17.56 17.68
C TYR A 31 -10.61 16.71 17.46
N ASP A 32 -9.88 16.43 18.53
CA ASP A 32 -8.70 15.58 18.49
C ASP A 32 -9.15 14.15 18.15
N SER A 33 -9.35 13.91 16.86
CA SER A 33 -9.80 12.65 16.28
C SER A 33 -8.77 11.54 16.48
N ASP A 34 -7.54 11.92 16.84
CA ASP A 34 -6.48 10.96 17.06
C ASP A 34 -6.60 10.26 18.41
N THR A 35 -6.89 10.97 19.50
CA THR A 35 -7.06 10.33 20.81
C THR A 35 -8.30 9.43 20.87
N PHE A 36 -9.46 9.92 20.41
CA PHE A 36 -10.69 9.12 20.35
C PHE A 36 -10.61 7.97 19.34
N GLY A 37 -9.88 8.18 18.25
CA GLY A 37 -9.68 7.16 17.22
C GLY A 37 -8.79 6.00 17.69
N VAL A 38 -7.71 6.29 18.41
CA VAL A 38 -6.83 5.26 18.99
C VAL A 38 -7.57 4.47 20.07
N PHE A 39 -8.38 5.13 20.90
CA PHE A 39 -9.23 4.46 21.88
C PHE A 39 -10.24 3.51 21.21
N ALA A 40 -10.93 3.97 20.16
CA ALA A 40 -11.87 3.14 19.40
C ALA A 40 -11.18 1.93 18.73
N GLU A 41 -9.98 2.11 18.16
CA GLU A 41 -9.20 1.02 17.56
C GLU A 41 -8.78 -0.03 18.62
N GLN A 42 -8.35 0.41 19.81
CA GLN A 42 -8.03 -0.49 20.92
C GLN A 42 -9.27 -1.22 21.43
N PHE A 43 -10.39 -0.51 21.60
CA PHE A 43 -11.66 -1.10 22.03
C PHE A 43 -12.18 -2.15 21.03
N ALA A 44 -12.11 -1.86 19.73
CA ALA A 44 -12.50 -2.80 18.68
C ALA A 44 -11.63 -4.07 18.69
N ARG A 45 -10.30 -3.93 18.85
CA ARG A 45 -9.40 -5.09 19.01
C ARG A 45 -9.72 -5.91 20.26
N PHE A 46 -10.06 -5.25 21.35
CA PHE A 46 -10.42 -5.91 22.60
C PHE A 46 -11.73 -6.69 22.48
N MET A 47 -12.78 -6.09 21.91
CA MET A 47 -14.08 -6.73 21.64
C MET A 47 -13.98 -7.94 20.70
N GLY A 48 -13.02 -7.94 19.76
CA GLY A 48 -12.77 -9.06 18.84
C GLY A 48 -12.05 -10.26 19.45
N THR A 49 -11.66 -10.21 20.73
CA THR A 49 -10.90 -11.28 21.39
C THR A 49 -11.83 -12.22 22.18
N ALA A 50 -11.60 -13.54 22.11
CA ALA A 50 -12.39 -14.53 22.87
C ALA A 50 -12.38 -14.31 24.41
N ARG A 51 -11.35 -13.64 24.92
CA ARG A 51 -11.21 -13.24 26.33
C ARG A 51 -12.30 -12.27 26.77
N PHE A 52 -12.73 -11.35 25.91
CA PHE A 52 -13.80 -10.40 26.23
C PHE A 52 -15.12 -11.12 26.52
N LEU A 53 -15.49 -12.06 25.64
CA LEU A 53 -16.68 -12.89 25.82
C LEU A 53 -16.64 -13.66 27.14
N LEU A 54 -15.48 -14.24 27.48
CA LEU A 54 -15.31 -14.95 28.75
C LEU A 54 -15.51 -14.04 29.97
N TYR A 55 -14.93 -12.84 29.98
CA TYR A 55 -15.14 -11.88 31.07
C TYR A 55 -16.58 -11.39 31.15
N MET A 56 -17.24 -11.13 30.01
CA MET A 56 -18.65 -10.74 29.98
C MET A 56 -19.57 -11.84 30.48
N SER A 57 -19.36 -13.08 30.04
CA SER A 57 -20.12 -14.24 30.55
C SER A 57 -19.89 -14.45 32.04
N ALA A 58 -18.65 -14.36 32.52
CA ALA A 58 -18.34 -14.45 33.93
C ALA A 58 -19.03 -13.35 34.74
N PHE A 59 -19.03 -12.11 34.23
CA PHE A 59 -19.74 -10.99 34.85
C PHE A 59 -21.24 -11.27 34.98
N VAL A 60 -21.91 -11.71 33.91
CA VAL A 60 -23.34 -12.05 33.95
C VAL A 60 -23.61 -13.19 34.92
N VAL A 61 -22.81 -14.25 34.91
CA VAL A 61 -22.96 -15.38 35.83
C VAL A 61 -22.79 -14.93 37.27
N VAL A 62 -21.75 -14.15 37.59
CA VAL A 62 -21.53 -13.63 38.95
C VAL A 62 -22.69 -12.73 39.38
N TRP A 63 -23.20 -11.87 38.49
CA TRP A 63 -24.35 -11.02 38.79
C TRP A 63 -25.60 -11.82 39.15
N VAL A 64 -25.92 -12.82 38.32
CA VAL A 64 -27.09 -13.68 38.53
C VAL A 64 -26.91 -14.49 39.83
N VAL A 65 -25.75 -15.13 40.01
CA VAL A 65 -25.47 -15.93 41.22
C VAL A 65 -25.54 -15.07 42.47
N TRP A 66 -24.99 -13.85 42.45
CA TRP A 66 -25.06 -12.92 43.57
C TRP A 66 -26.50 -12.58 43.92
N ASN A 67 -27.32 -12.18 42.94
CA ASN A 67 -28.71 -11.79 43.18
C ASN A 67 -29.65 -12.96 43.47
N LEU A 68 -29.25 -14.21 43.19
CA LEU A 68 -30.06 -15.39 43.45
C LEU A 68 -29.70 -16.10 44.77
N ALA A 69 -28.43 -16.02 45.18
CA ALA A 69 -27.92 -16.73 46.36
C ALA A 69 -27.64 -15.83 47.57
N ALA A 70 -27.63 -14.50 47.39
CA ALA A 70 -27.58 -13.58 48.52
C ALA A 70 -28.89 -13.65 49.35
N PRO A 71 -28.89 -13.21 50.61
CA PRO A 71 -30.12 -13.03 51.36
C PRO A 71 -30.99 -11.94 50.72
N GLU A 72 -32.33 -12.05 50.81
CA GLU A 72 -33.29 -11.08 50.21
C GLU A 72 -32.99 -9.62 50.55
N SER A 73 -32.42 -9.35 51.74
CA SER A 73 -32.04 -8.00 52.14
C SER A 73 -30.91 -7.37 51.31
N TRP A 74 -30.12 -8.18 50.60
CA TRP A 74 -28.95 -7.78 49.81
C TRP A 74 -29.13 -8.01 48.31
N HIS A 75 -30.33 -8.41 47.88
CA HIS A 75 -30.66 -8.46 46.47
C HIS A 75 -30.62 -7.05 45.91
N PHE A 76 -29.77 -6.85 44.91
CA PHE A 76 -29.67 -5.57 44.21
C PHE A 76 -30.58 -5.54 42.97
N ASP A 77 -30.84 -6.70 42.37
CA ASP A 77 -31.57 -6.88 41.12
C ASP A 77 -32.34 -8.21 41.13
N ASP A 78 -33.58 -8.18 41.63
CA ASP A 78 -34.46 -9.35 41.69
C ASP A 78 -34.92 -9.81 40.31
N TYR A 79 -35.28 -11.09 40.18
CA TYR A 79 -35.87 -11.64 38.95
C TYR A 79 -37.10 -10.79 38.54
N PRO A 80 -37.13 -10.20 37.33
CA PRO A 80 -36.45 -10.62 36.09
C PRO A 80 -35.13 -9.92 35.71
N PHE A 81 -34.35 -9.41 36.66
CA PHE A 81 -33.05 -8.74 36.45
C PHE A 81 -33.12 -7.49 35.56
N ILE A 82 -33.93 -6.51 35.97
CA ILE A 82 -34.15 -5.29 35.20
C ILE A 82 -32.88 -4.44 35.09
N PHE A 83 -32.06 -4.38 36.14
CA PHE A 83 -30.83 -3.58 36.12
C PHE A 83 -29.78 -4.18 35.19
N LEU A 84 -29.58 -5.50 35.24
CA LEU A 84 -28.73 -6.21 34.29
C LEU A 84 -29.17 -5.90 32.85
N THR A 85 -30.47 -5.99 32.59
CA THR A 85 -31.03 -5.77 31.25
C THR A 85 -30.83 -4.32 30.78
N LEU A 86 -31.10 -3.35 31.64
CA LEU A 86 -30.87 -1.93 31.34
C LEU A 86 -29.40 -1.65 31.04
N MET A 87 -28.49 -2.20 31.84
CA MET A 87 -27.06 -2.01 31.64
C MET A 87 -26.57 -2.65 30.33
N LEU A 88 -27.01 -3.87 30.00
CA LEU A 88 -26.66 -4.54 28.74
C LEU A 88 -27.19 -3.80 27.52
N SER A 89 -28.43 -3.29 27.59
CA SER A 89 -29.02 -2.50 26.50
C SER A 89 -28.29 -1.16 26.28
N LEU A 90 -27.93 -0.46 27.36
CA LEU A 90 -27.11 0.74 27.29
C LEU A 90 -25.72 0.44 26.70
N GLN A 91 -25.10 -0.65 27.14
CA GLN A 91 -23.79 -1.09 26.66
C GLN A 91 -23.81 -1.34 25.14
N ALA A 92 -24.85 -2.01 24.63
CA ALA A 92 -25.03 -2.21 23.20
C ALA A 92 -25.24 -0.88 22.44
N SER A 93 -26.06 0.03 23.00
CA SER A 93 -26.35 1.33 22.38
C SER A 93 -25.10 2.21 22.24
N TYR A 94 -24.24 2.23 23.25
CA TYR A 94 -22.99 3.01 23.20
C TYR A 94 -21.87 2.33 22.40
N ALA A 95 -21.90 1.00 22.27
CA ALA A 95 -20.94 0.28 21.46
C ALA A 95 -21.07 0.63 19.97
N ALA A 96 -22.29 0.78 19.44
CA ALA A 96 -22.52 1.09 18.02
C ALA A 96 -21.77 2.32 17.50
N PRO A 97 -21.88 3.53 18.10
CA PRO A 97 -21.14 4.71 17.64
C PRO A 97 -19.62 4.58 17.81
N LEU A 98 -19.14 3.89 18.85
CA LEU A 98 -17.71 3.61 19.02
C LEU A 98 -17.17 2.69 17.92
N ILE A 99 -17.93 1.65 17.58
CA ILE A 99 -17.57 0.72 16.51
C ILE A 99 -17.54 1.46 15.17
N LEU A 100 -18.51 2.34 14.89
CA LEU A 100 -18.52 3.15 13.66
C LEU A 100 -17.28 4.04 13.54
N LEU A 101 -16.82 4.63 14.65
CA LEU A 101 -15.58 5.43 14.66
C LEU A 101 -14.34 4.57 14.38
N ALA A 102 -14.25 3.38 14.97
CA ALA A 102 -13.18 2.44 14.68
C ALA A 102 -13.19 1.99 13.21
N GLN A 103 -14.37 1.71 12.66
CA GLN A 103 -14.57 1.32 11.26
C GLN A 103 -14.16 2.41 10.28
N ASN A 104 -14.55 3.67 10.51
CA ASN A 104 -14.15 4.80 9.65
C ASN A 104 -12.61 4.93 9.55
N ARG A 105 -11.89 4.64 10.64
CA ARG A 105 -10.41 4.67 10.64
C ARG A 105 -9.81 3.48 9.90
N GLN A 106 -10.35 2.28 10.08
CA GLN A 106 -9.92 1.10 9.33
C GLN A 106 -10.12 1.33 7.83
N GLU A 107 -11.31 1.79 7.43
CA GLU A 107 -11.63 2.07 6.02
C GLU A 107 -10.70 3.13 5.41
N THR A 108 -10.31 4.15 6.18
CA THR A 108 -9.35 5.16 5.73
C THR A 108 -7.97 4.54 5.46
N ARG A 109 -7.49 3.65 6.34
CA ARG A 109 -6.23 2.92 6.12
C ARG A 109 -6.32 1.99 4.92
N ASP A 110 -7.42 1.25 4.82
CA ASP A 110 -7.65 0.30 3.73
C ASP A 110 -7.70 1.01 2.38
N LYS A 111 -8.27 2.22 2.32
CA LYS A 111 -8.23 3.09 1.12
C LYS A 111 -6.80 3.46 0.72
N VAL A 112 -5.96 3.85 1.68
CA VAL A 112 -4.55 4.20 1.42
C VAL A 112 -3.77 3.00 0.91
N ILE A 113 -3.96 1.84 1.54
CA ILE A 113 -3.32 0.58 1.13
C ILE A 113 -3.77 0.21 -0.29
N ALA A 114 -5.07 0.28 -0.58
CA ALA A 114 -5.61 -0.02 -1.91
C ALA A 114 -5.12 0.94 -3.00
N GLU A 115 -4.89 2.21 -2.68
CA GLU A 115 -4.32 3.17 -3.61
C GLU A 115 -2.84 2.87 -3.90
N GLN A 116 -2.06 2.55 -2.86
CA GLN A 116 -0.67 2.16 -3.01
C GLN A 116 -0.51 0.86 -3.80
N ASP A 117 -1.37 -0.13 -3.54
CA ASP A 117 -1.39 -1.40 -4.27
C ASP A 117 -1.72 -1.17 -5.75
N ARG A 118 -2.70 -0.31 -6.06
CA ARG A 118 -3.01 0.08 -7.44
C ARG A 118 -1.80 0.74 -8.13
N GLN A 119 -1.09 1.64 -7.45
CA GLN A 119 0.10 2.29 -8.01
C GLN A 119 1.25 1.30 -8.22
N ALA A 120 1.46 0.37 -7.27
CA ALA A 120 2.47 -0.67 -7.39
C ALA A 120 2.16 -1.60 -8.56
N ASN A 121 0.90 -2.02 -8.72
CA ASN A 121 0.48 -2.87 -9.82
C ASN A 121 0.61 -2.19 -11.18
N ALA A 122 0.29 -0.88 -11.27
CA ALA A 122 0.50 -0.11 -12.48
C ALA A 122 1.99 -0.02 -12.88
N ARG A 123 2.89 0.16 -11.90
CA ARG A 123 4.35 0.13 -12.14
C ARG A 123 4.83 -1.26 -12.58
N ALA A 124 4.37 -2.31 -11.90
CA ALA A 124 4.71 -3.68 -12.26
C ALA A 124 4.26 -4.02 -13.69
N HIS A 125 3.07 -3.58 -14.11
CA HIS A 125 2.62 -3.72 -15.49
C HIS A 125 3.54 -3.00 -16.49
N ALA A 126 3.94 -1.76 -16.20
CA ALA A 126 4.86 -1.01 -17.07
C ALA A 126 6.26 -1.67 -17.14
N ASP A 127 6.78 -2.16 -16.02
CA ASP A 127 8.06 -2.86 -15.97
C ASP A 127 8.01 -4.17 -16.76
N MET A 128 6.91 -4.93 -16.67
CA MET A 128 6.70 -6.12 -17.49
C MET A 128 6.64 -5.79 -18.98
N GLU A 129 5.94 -4.73 -19.38
CA GLU A 129 5.91 -4.28 -20.78
C GLU A 129 7.31 -3.87 -21.27
N PHE A 130 8.06 -3.16 -20.44
CA PHE A 130 9.44 -2.77 -20.75
C PHE A 130 10.32 -4.01 -20.94
N LEU A 131 10.31 -4.93 -19.98
CA LEU A 131 11.07 -6.18 -20.07
C LEU A 131 10.65 -7.03 -21.27
N ALA A 132 9.37 -7.08 -21.62
CA ALA A 132 8.89 -7.80 -22.80
C ALA A 132 9.44 -7.21 -24.10
N ARG A 133 9.48 -5.86 -24.22
CA ARG A 133 10.10 -5.17 -25.36
C ARG A 133 11.60 -5.43 -25.41
N GLU A 134 12.27 -5.42 -24.26
CA GLU A 134 13.71 -5.63 -24.19
C GLU A 134 14.10 -7.06 -24.53
N VAL A 135 13.35 -8.05 -24.06
CA VAL A 135 13.51 -9.46 -24.46
C VAL A 135 13.24 -9.65 -25.96
N ALA A 136 12.23 -8.98 -26.52
CA ALA A 136 11.95 -9.04 -27.96
C ALA A 136 13.11 -8.44 -28.78
N SER A 137 13.66 -7.30 -28.36
CA SER A 137 14.81 -6.66 -29.01
C SER A 137 16.07 -7.53 -28.92
N LEU A 138 16.34 -8.12 -27.75
CA LEU A 138 17.45 -9.04 -27.53
C LEU A 138 17.31 -10.28 -28.42
N ARG A 139 16.09 -10.84 -28.54
CA ARG A 139 15.81 -11.99 -29.40
C ARG A 139 16.08 -11.66 -30.87
N MET A 140 15.71 -10.47 -31.35
CA MET A 140 16.00 -10.04 -32.72
C MET A 140 17.51 -9.89 -32.95
N ALA A 141 18.22 -9.21 -32.05
CA ALA A 141 19.67 -9.03 -32.13
C ALA A 141 20.45 -10.36 -32.12
N VAL A 142 20.07 -11.30 -31.24
CA VAL A 142 20.66 -12.66 -31.21
C VAL A 142 20.29 -13.43 -32.48
N GLY A 143 19.07 -13.29 -32.98
CA GLY A 143 18.61 -13.92 -34.22
C GLY A 143 19.46 -13.55 -35.44
N GLU A 144 19.87 -12.28 -35.55
CA GLU A 144 20.74 -11.81 -36.64
C GLU A 144 22.15 -12.42 -36.57
N VAL A 145 22.79 -12.40 -35.39
CA VAL A 145 24.17 -12.91 -35.19
C VAL A 145 24.25 -14.43 -35.24
N ALA A 146 23.19 -15.13 -34.85
CA ALA A 146 23.13 -16.60 -34.85
C ALA A 146 22.55 -17.19 -36.14
N THR A 147 22.46 -16.42 -37.23
CA THR A 147 21.98 -16.97 -38.50
C THR A 147 22.94 -18.06 -38.98
N ARG A 148 22.42 -19.26 -39.27
CA ARG A 148 23.19 -20.43 -39.73
C ARG A 148 24.16 -20.09 -40.85
N ASP A 149 23.76 -19.20 -41.75
CA ASP A 149 24.57 -18.81 -42.90
C ASP A 149 25.77 -17.93 -42.52
N PHE A 150 25.65 -17.06 -41.51
CA PHE A 150 26.77 -16.27 -40.96
C PHE A 150 27.76 -17.17 -40.21
N LEU A 151 27.26 -18.03 -39.32
CA LEU A 151 28.09 -19.04 -38.65
C LEU A 151 28.78 -19.97 -39.65
N ARG A 152 28.10 -20.33 -40.75
CA ARG A 152 28.66 -21.17 -41.81
C ARG A 152 29.68 -20.44 -42.66
N SER A 153 29.45 -19.16 -43.00
CA SER A 153 30.43 -18.37 -43.72
C SER A 153 31.69 -18.21 -42.87
N GLU A 154 31.54 -17.92 -41.58
CA GLU A 154 32.69 -17.66 -40.73
C GLU A 154 33.49 -18.91 -40.37
N LEU A 155 32.82 -20.05 -40.18
CA LEU A 155 33.50 -21.34 -40.13
C LEU A 155 34.25 -21.64 -41.43
N ARG A 156 33.71 -21.30 -42.60
CA ARG A 156 34.40 -21.47 -43.89
C ARG A 156 35.60 -20.54 -44.03
N THR A 157 35.46 -19.26 -43.65
CA THR A 157 36.55 -18.28 -43.65
C THR A 157 37.72 -18.78 -42.79
N LEU A 158 37.43 -19.16 -41.54
CA LEU A 158 38.44 -19.66 -40.59
C LEU A 158 39.08 -20.97 -41.06
N LEU A 159 38.29 -21.91 -41.61
CA LEU A 159 38.83 -23.14 -42.21
C LEU A 159 39.74 -22.85 -43.41
N GLY A 160 39.37 -21.86 -44.24
CA GLY A 160 40.17 -21.43 -45.38
C GLY A 160 41.51 -20.83 -44.94
N GLU A 161 41.52 -19.95 -43.94
CA GLU A 161 42.77 -19.40 -43.38
C GLU A 161 43.70 -20.49 -42.82
N LEU A 162 43.13 -21.51 -42.16
CA LEU A 162 43.90 -22.64 -41.64
C LEU A 162 44.51 -23.51 -42.75
N ASP A 163 43.77 -23.79 -43.82
CA ASP A 163 44.27 -24.59 -44.95
C ASP A 163 45.37 -23.82 -45.72
N GLU A 164 45.19 -22.51 -45.92
CA GLU A 164 46.18 -21.64 -46.55
C GLU A 164 47.48 -21.60 -45.74
N ARG A 165 47.39 -21.47 -44.40
CA ARG A 165 48.54 -21.57 -43.49
C ARG A 165 49.22 -22.93 -43.57
N ASN A 166 48.45 -24.01 -43.56
CA ASN A 166 49.01 -25.36 -43.64
C ASN A 166 49.75 -25.61 -44.97
N ARG A 167 49.24 -25.07 -46.08
CA ARG A 167 49.94 -25.12 -47.38
C ARG A 167 51.19 -24.26 -47.40
N THR A 168 51.16 -23.06 -46.80
CA THR A 168 52.36 -22.22 -46.71
C THR A 168 53.44 -22.85 -45.84
N ASP A 169 53.05 -23.48 -44.73
CA ASP A 169 53.97 -24.22 -43.86
C ASP A 169 54.53 -25.47 -44.58
N ALA A 170 53.70 -26.20 -45.33
CA ALA A 170 54.16 -27.33 -46.15
C ALA A 170 55.09 -26.91 -47.29
N ALA A 171 54.86 -25.75 -47.92
CA ALA A 171 55.74 -25.21 -48.94
C ALA A 171 57.11 -24.81 -48.37
N ARG A 172 57.14 -24.18 -47.17
CA ARG A 172 58.38 -23.85 -46.47
C ARG A 172 59.16 -25.11 -46.05
N ALA A 173 58.48 -26.16 -45.63
CA ALA A 173 59.11 -27.43 -45.25
C ALA A 173 59.66 -28.23 -46.44
N GLY A 174 59.27 -27.90 -47.69
CA GLY A 174 59.80 -28.52 -48.90
C GLY A 174 60.99 -27.77 -49.53
N GLU A 175 61.32 -26.58 -49.03
CA GLU A 175 62.46 -25.77 -49.48
C GLU A 175 63.72 -25.95 -48.60
N GLU A 176 63.60 -26.63 -47.45
CA GLU A 176 64.72 -27.05 -46.58
C GLU A 176 65.19 -28.49 -46.89
#